data_AF-A0A2P6P9S6-F1
#
_entry.id   AF-A0A2P6P9S6-F1
#
_cell.length_a   1.000
_cell.length_b   1.000
_cell.length_c   1.000
_cell.angle_alpha   90.00
_cell.angle_beta   90.00
_cell.angle_gamma   90.00
#
_symmetry.space_group_name_H-M   'P 1'
#
loop_
_entity.id
_entity.type
_entity.pdbx_description
1 polymer ?
#
loop_
_entity_poly.entity_id
_entity_poly.type
_entity_poly.pdbx_seq_one_letter_code
_entity_poly.pdbx_strand_id
1 'polypeptide(L)'
;MLLKMRCSFLVIFLMLFHNTIDDDLIQQYCKKAADHEPSVNYDFCVSTIEAHPKSHSAHLATLIMTVLDLAGAKVTNFNSHIQELKKDPKVDQPTLQDYEEVYLDATSSMQEATNSFKAKNYESTLNTLSAAMNAPDTCETGFQERKAVSPLKKEDDDFT
;
A
#
# COMPACT_ATOMS: atom_id res chain seq x y z
N MET A 1 -13.67 14.55 -1.49
CA MET A 1 -13.00 14.45 -0.18
C MET A 1 -13.20 13.06 0.45
N LEU A 2 -13.38 12.00 -0.33
CA LEU A 2 -13.73 10.67 0.18
C LEU A 2 -13.14 9.60 -0.75
N LEU A 3 -11.81 9.43 -0.72
CA LEU A 3 -11.15 8.23 -1.26
C LEU A 3 -9.67 8.14 -0.84
N LYS A 4 -9.34 8.37 0.44
CA LYS A 4 -7.97 8.19 0.94
C LYS A 4 -7.76 6.75 1.44
N MET A 5 -7.66 5.91 0.42
CA MET A 5 -6.96 4.64 0.24
C MET A 5 -5.96 4.21 1.33
N ARG A 6 -6.25 3.05 1.96
CA ARG A 6 -5.40 2.34 2.93
C ARG A 6 -5.48 0.83 2.72
N CYS A 7 -5.30 0.42 1.47
CA CYS A 7 -5.37 -0.98 1.05
C CYS A 7 -4.32 -1.87 1.73
N SER A 8 -3.24 -1.30 2.27
CA SER A 8 -2.04 -2.07 2.56
C SER A 8 -1.98 -2.67 3.98
N PHE A 9 -2.67 -2.09 4.96
CA PHE A 9 -2.87 -2.74 6.28
C PHE A 9 -3.85 -3.92 6.23
N LEU A 10 -4.68 -3.95 5.21
CA LEU A 10 -5.69 -4.96 4.98
C LEU A 10 -5.07 -6.33 4.66
N VAL A 11 -4.04 -6.35 3.82
CA VAL A 11 -3.30 -7.56 3.44
C VAL A 11 -2.65 -8.22 4.64
N ILE A 12 -2.09 -7.40 5.55
CA ILE A 12 -1.34 -7.86 6.72
C ILE A 12 -2.21 -8.69 7.66
N PHE A 13 -3.44 -8.22 7.87
CA PHE A 13 -4.32 -8.79 8.86
C PHE A 13 -5.08 -10.03 8.37
N LEU A 14 -5.39 -10.09 7.07
CA LEU A 14 -6.09 -11.22 6.44
C LEU A 14 -5.22 -12.51 6.42
N MET A 15 -3.89 -12.42 6.49
CA MET A 15 -3.03 -13.62 6.48
C MET A 15 -3.09 -14.47 7.75
N LEU A 16 -3.48 -13.86 8.88
CA LEU A 16 -3.44 -14.50 10.19
C LEU A 16 -4.63 -15.45 10.45
N PHE A 17 -5.65 -15.48 9.59
CA PHE A 17 -6.88 -16.26 9.87
C PHE A 17 -7.38 -17.02 8.65
N HIS A 18 -6.91 -18.24 8.41
CA HIS A 18 -7.47 -19.14 7.40
C HIS A 18 -8.88 -19.63 7.78
N ASN A 19 -9.95 -18.87 7.53
CA ASN A 19 -11.34 -19.40 7.52
C ASN A 19 -12.26 -18.59 6.59
N THR A 20 -13.36 -19.22 6.17
CA THR A 20 -14.38 -18.71 5.22
C THR A 20 -15.05 -17.43 5.70
N ILE A 21 -15.23 -16.46 4.78
CA ILE A 21 -15.70 -15.09 5.07
C ILE A 21 -17.23 -15.07 5.26
N ASP A 22 -17.66 -14.67 6.45
CA ASP A 22 -19.01 -14.17 6.80
C ASP A 22 -18.92 -12.63 6.95
N ASP A 23 -20.04 -11.88 6.91
CA ASP A 23 -20.02 -10.40 7.10
C ASP A 23 -19.39 -10.01 8.45
N ASP A 24 -19.53 -10.89 9.44
CA ASP A 24 -18.89 -10.80 10.75
C ASP A 24 -17.35 -10.83 10.67
N LEU A 25 -16.79 -11.47 9.63
CA LEU A 25 -15.35 -11.64 9.47
C LEU A 25 -14.67 -10.35 8.98
N ILE A 26 -15.23 -9.64 7.99
CA ILE A 26 -14.71 -8.34 7.51
C ILE A 26 -14.60 -7.35 8.67
N GLN A 27 -15.66 -7.27 9.47
CA GLN A 27 -15.70 -6.42 10.66
C GLN A 27 -14.68 -6.87 11.72
N GLN A 28 -14.56 -8.17 11.99
CA GLN A 28 -13.51 -8.70 12.88
C GLN A 28 -12.10 -8.39 12.38
N TYR A 29 -11.88 -8.42 11.06
CA TYR A 29 -10.58 -8.13 10.48
C TYR A 29 -10.19 -6.67 10.65
N CYS A 30 -11.09 -5.77 10.25
CA CYS A 30 -10.84 -4.34 10.40
C CYS A 30 -10.71 -3.92 11.86
N LYS A 31 -11.46 -4.55 12.77
CA LYS A 31 -11.36 -4.26 14.20
C LYS A 31 -10.00 -4.62 14.76
N LYS A 32 -9.53 -5.83 14.51
CA LYS A 32 -8.21 -6.26 15.00
C LYS A 32 -7.05 -5.52 14.32
N ALA A 33 -7.19 -5.11 13.06
CA ALA A 33 -6.19 -4.25 12.41
C ALA A 33 -6.10 -2.87 13.11
N ALA A 34 -7.24 -2.26 13.43
CA ALA A 34 -7.30 -1.01 14.19
C ALA A 34 -6.78 -1.15 15.64
N ASP A 35 -6.98 -2.31 16.27
CA ASP A 35 -6.45 -2.59 17.62
C ASP A 35 -4.92 -2.77 17.63
N HIS A 36 -4.33 -3.33 16.56
CA HIS A 36 -2.90 -3.62 16.49
C HIS A 36 -2.08 -2.44 15.94
N GLU A 37 -2.65 -1.67 15.03
CA GLU A 37 -1.97 -0.58 14.34
C GLU A 37 -2.78 0.71 14.51
N PRO A 38 -2.36 1.63 15.40
CA PRO A 38 -3.10 2.85 15.72
C PRO A 38 -3.35 3.75 14.52
N SER A 39 -2.53 3.61 13.47
CA SER A 39 -2.76 4.34 12.26
C SER A 39 -4.03 3.84 11.57
N VAL A 40 -4.44 2.57 11.61
CA VAL A 40 -5.58 2.00 10.85
C VAL A 40 -6.94 2.53 11.30
N ASN A 41 -7.75 3.01 10.34
CA ASN A 41 -9.13 3.42 10.58
C ASN A 41 -10.11 2.27 10.26
N TYR A 42 -10.91 1.89 11.26
CA TYR A 42 -11.87 0.79 11.17
C TYR A 42 -12.92 0.98 10.05
N ASP A 43 -13.63 2.12 10.06
CA ASP A 43 -14.73 2.38 9.11
C ASP A 43 -14.22 2.41 7.66
N PHE A 44 -13.03 2.99 7.47
CA PHE A 44 -12.36 3.04 6.19
C PHE A 44 -11.98 1.63 5.68
N CYS A 45 -11.47 0.78 6.57
CA CYS A 45 -11.14 -0.60 6.25
C CYS A 45 -12.38 -1.38 5.78
N VAL A 46 -13.49 -1.30 6.54
CA VAL A 46 -14.73 -2.03 6.22
C VAL A 46 -15.26 -1.58 4.85
N SER A 47 -15.43 -0.27 4.66
CA SER A 47 -15.99 0.28 3.41
C SER A 47 -15.13 -0.02 2.17
N THR A 48 -13.81 -0.06 2.31
CA THR A 48 -12.90 -0.39 1.19
C THR A 48 -13.06 -1.84 0.74
N ILE A 49 -13.24 -2.77 1.68
CA ILE A 49 -13.39 -4.20 1.37
C ILE A 49 -14.76 -4.47 0.78
N GLU A 50 -15.82 -3.97 1.43
CA GLU A 50 -17.20 -4.18 0.98
C GLU A 50 -17.46 -3.61 -0.41
N ALA A 51 -16.77 -2.52 -0.79
CA ALA A 51 -16.83 -1.96 -2.14
C ALA A 51 -16.31 -2.93 -3.23
N HIS A 52 -15.55 -3.97 -2.88
CA HIS A 52 -15.04 -4.93 -3.85
C HIS A 52 -16.12 -5.98 -4.19
N PRO A 53 -16.50 -6.20 -5.47
CA PRO A 53 -17.63 -7.05 -5.85
C PRO A 53 -17.54 -8.52 -5.44
N LYS A 54 -16.34 -8.98 -5.05
CA LYS A 54 -16.08 -10.35 -4.60
C LYS A 54 -15.83 -10.47 -3.10
N SER A 55 -15.89 -9.39 -2.33
CA SER A 55 -15.59 -9.39 -0.89
C SER A 55 -16.42 -10.41 -0.10
N HIS A 56 -17.71 -10.53 -0.42
CA HIS A 56 -18.64 -11.45 0.26
C HIS A 56 -18.62 -12.89 -0.29
N SER A 57 -17.90 -13.17 -1.38
CA SER A 57 -17.87 -14.50 -2.02
C SER A 57 -16.46 -15.05 -2.29
N ALA A 58 -15.42 -14.25 -2.04
CA ALA A 58 -14.04 -14.64 -2.23
C ALA A 58 -13.52 -15.34 -0.97
N HIS A 59 -12.74 -16.41 -1.17
CA HIS A 59 -11.87 -16.87 -0.08
C HIS A 59 -10.86 -15.77 0.26
N LEU A 60 -10.56 -15.65 1.54
CA LEU A 60 -9.62 -14.67 2.10
C LEU A 60 -8.34 -14.51 1.30
N ALA A 61 -7.74 -15.62 0.87
CA ALA A 61 -6.52 -15.57 0.08
C ALA A 61 -6.68 -14.86 -1.27
N THR A 62 -7.84 -14.99 -1.91
CA THR A 62 -8.17 -14.28 -3.15
C THR A 62 -8.33 -12.77 -2.90
N LEU A 63 -8.92 -12.38 -1.76
CA LEU A 63 -9.02 -10.98 -1.39
C LEU A 63 -7.63 -10.38 -1.15
N ILE A 64 -6.77 -11.06 -0.38
CA ILE A 64 -5.38 -10.63 -0.11
C ILE A 64 -4.60 -10.44 -1.40
N MET A 65 -4.62 -11.44 -2.31
CA MET A 65 -3.96 -11.35 -3.60
C MET A 65 -4.47 -10.15 -4.42
N THR A 66 -5.78 -9.93 -4.44
CA THR A 66 -6.36 -8.79 -5.17
C THR A 66 -5.83 -7.46 -4.63
N VAL A 67 -5.71 -7.35 -3.31
CA VAL A 67 -5.21 -6.13 -2.68
C VAL A 67 -3.70 -5.93 -2.93
N LEU A 68 -2.91 -7.01 -2.88
CA LEU A 68 -1.48 -6.98 -3.26
C LEU A 68 -1.29 -6.55 -4.73
N ASP A 69 -2.11 -7.09 -5.64
CA ASP A 69 -2.07 -6.75 -7.06
C ASP A 69 -2.43 -5.26 -7.28
N LEU A 70 -3.44 -4.75 -6.57
CA LEU A 70 -3.84 -3.34 -6.63
C LEU A 70 -2.73 -2.41 -6.11
N ALA A 71 -2.11 -2.76 -4.99
CA ALA A 71 -0.99 -2.00 -4.44
C ALA A 71 0.22 -2.00 -5.38
N GLY A 72 0.55 -3.15 -5.98
CA GLY A 72 1.63 -3.28 -6.96
C GLY A 72 1.37 -2.46 -8.23
N ALA A 73 0.14 -2.45 -8.73
CA ALA A 73 -0.26 -1.60 -9.85
C ALA A 73 -0.10 -0.11 -9.51
N LYS A 74 -0.43 0.28 -8.27
CA LYS A 74 -0.27 1.66 -7.82
C LYS A 74 1.19 2.10 -7.74
N VAL A 75 2.08 1.27 -7.19
CA VAL A 75 3.53 1.53 -7.18
C VAL A 75 4.08 1.67 -8.61
N THR A 76 3.62 0.82 -9.53
CA THR A 76 3.99 0.91 -10.96
C THR A 76 3.55 2.23 -11.59
N ASN A 77 2.36 2.72 -11.23
CA ASN A 77 1.85 4.01 -11.69
C ASN A 77 2.72 5.17 -11.16
N PHE A 78 3.15 5.12 -9.90
CA PHE A 78 4.09 6.11 -9.35
C PHE A 78 5.40 6.15 -10.12
N ASN A 79 6.02 4.99 -10.37
CA ASN A 79 7.24 4.91 -11.17
C ASN A 79 7.07 5.54 -12.55
N SER A 80 5.92 5.31 -13.20
CA SER A 80 5.61 5.93 -14.49
C SER A 80 5.52 7.46 -14.37
N HIS A 81 4.88 7.97 -13.33
CA HIS A 81 4.74 9.40 -13.09
C HIS A 81 6.08 10.07 -12.76
N ILE A 82 6.95 9.40 -12.01
CA ILE A 82 8.33 9.85 -11.74
C ILE A 82 9.12 9.99 -13.05
N GLN A 83 8.99 9.03 -13.98
CA GLN A 83 9.64 9.15 -15.31
C GLN A 83 9.16 10.37 -16.12
N GLU A 84 7.90 10.76 -15.96
CA GLU A 84 7.37 11.95 -16.61
C GLU A 84 7.92 13.22 -15.96
N LEU A 85 7.97 13.27 -14.63
CA LEU A 85 8.51 14.40 -13.86
C LEU A 85 9.98 14.68 -14.15
N LYS A 86 10.77 13.64 -14.46
CA LYS A 86 12.18 13.80 -14.87
C LYS A 86 12.37 14.69 -16.09
N LYS A 87 11.33 14.87 -16.91
CA LYS A 87 11.38 15.73 -18.09
C LYS A 87 11.17 17.21 -17.75
N ASP A 88 10.69 17.53 -16.54
CA ASP A 88 10.48 18.92 -16.12
C ASP A 88 11.77 19.50 -15.49
N PRO A 89 12.40 20.51 -16.10
CA PRO A 89 13.61 21.14 -15.56
C PRO A 89 13.36 21.94 -14.27
N LYS A 90 12.10 22.16 -13.87
CA LYS A 90 11.74 22.87 -12.63
C LYS A 90 11.72 21.96 -11.41
N VAL A 91 11.74 20.65 -11.60
CA VAL A 91 11.78 19.67 -10.52
C VAL A 91 13.22 19.48 -10.06
N ASP A 92 13.41 19.30 -8.76
CA ASP A 92 14.70 19.00 -8.17
C ASP A 92 15.16 17.59 -8.57
N GLN A 93 15.95 17.52 -9.65
CA GLN A 93 16.34 16.27 -10.30
C GLN A 93 17.11 15.30 -9.39
N PRO A 94 18.10 15.73 -8.58
CA PRO A 94 18.74 14.87 -7.59
C PRO A 94 17.74 14.22 -6.63
N THR A 95 16.80 14.99 -6.08
CA THR A 95 15.80 14.47 -5.12
C THR A 95 14.78 13.56 -5.81
N LEU A 96 14.42 13.87 -7.06
CA LEU A 96 13.55 13.01 -7.87
C LEU A 96 14.23 11.67 -8.23
N GLN A 97 15.55 11.66 -8.39
CA GLN A 97 16.30 10.43 -8.62
C GLN A 97 16.32 9.56 -7.36
N ASP A 98 16.55 10.15 -6.18
CA ASP A 98 16.41 9.44 -4.89
C ASP A 98 14.97 8.88 -4.74
N TYR A 99 13.96 9.62 -5.18
CA TYR A 99 12.55 9.19 -5.22
C TYR A 99 12.32 7.95 -6.07
N GLU A 100 12.89 7.93 -7.28
CA GLU A 100 12.80 6.80 -8.19
C GLU A 100 13.39 5.54 -7.55
N GLU A 101 14.56 5.65 -6.92
CA GLU A 101 15.21 4.52 -6.25
C GLU A 101 14.31 3.95 -5.15
N VAL A 102 13.72 4.79 -4.31
CA VAL A 102 12.77 4.38 -3.27
C VAL A 102 11.53 3.66 -3.85
N TYR A 103 10.98 4.13 -4.97
CA TYR A 103 9.82 3.49 -5.61
C TYR A 103 10.17 2.23 -6.42
N LEU A 104 11.41 2.09 -6.89
CA LEU A 104 11.94 0.84 -7.44
C LEU A 104 12.11 -0.22 -6.34
N ASP A 105 12.61 0.18 -5.17
CA ASP A 105 12.68 -0.68 -3.99
C ASP A 105 11.28 -1.11 -3.54
N ALA A 106 10.32 -0.18 -3.48
CA ALA A 106 8.93 -0.51 -3.17
C ALA A 106 8.33 -1.51 -4.17
N THR A 107 8.67 -1.41 -5.46
CA THR A 107 8.24 -2.38 -6.48
C THR A 107 8.78 -3.77 -6.18
N SER A 108 10.06 -3.86 -5.82
CA SER A 108 10.72 -5.12 -5.45
C SER A 108 10.09 -5.71 -4.18
N SER A 109 9.84 -4.88 -3.16
CA SER A 109 9.17 -5.28 -1.93
C SER A 109 7.73 -5.77 -2.16
N MET A 110 6.97 -5.18 -3.08
CA MET A 110 5.63 -5.66 -3.45
C MET A 110 5.66 -7.03 -4.14
N GLN A 111 6.67 -7.27 -4.99
CA GLN A 111 6.86 -8.58 -5.62
C GLN A 111 7.24 -9.64 -4.58
N GLU A 112 8.13 -9.30 -3.65
CA GLU A 112 8.50 -10.18 -2.54
C GLU A 112 7.30 -10.49 -1.66
N ALA A 113 6.51 -9.47 -1.27
CA ALA A 113 5.27 -9.62 -0.52
C ALA A 113 4.31 -10.62 -1.21
N THR A 114 4.13 -10.46 -2.53
CA THR A 114 3.27 -11.36 -3.32
C THR A 114 3.78 -12.80 -3.33
N ASN A 115 5.10 -12.99 -3.46
CA ASN A 115 5.71 -14.32 -3.48
C ASN A 115 5.67 -14.98 -2.10
N SER A 116 5.97 -14.24 -1.04
CA SER A 116 5.87 -14.68 0.34
C SER A 116 4.44 -15.06 0.71
N PHE A 117 3.43 -14.31 0.23
CA PHE A 117 2.04 -14.65 0.45
C PHE A 117 1.68 -16.00 -0.20
N LYS A 118 2.07 -16.22 -1.46
CA LYS A 118 1.87 -17.49 -2.17
C LYS A 118 2.56 -18.66 -1.47
N ALA A 119 3.72 -18.40 -0.86
CA ALA A 119 4.46 -19.37 -0.05
C ALA A 119 3.91 -19.56 1.37
N LYS A 120 2.84 -18.82 1.75
CA LYS A 120 2.27 -18.77 3.10
C LYS A 120 3.25 -18.27 4.17
N ASN A 121 4.30 -17.56 3.77
CA ASN A 121 5.21 -16.86 4.67
C ASN A 121 4.64 -15.49 5.00
N TYR A 122 3.71 -15.48 5.95
CA TYR A 122 2.94 -14.30 6.27
C TYR A 122 3.78 -13.20 6.91
N GLU A 123 4.66 -13.55 7.84
CA GLU A 123 5.60 -12.61 8.46
C GLU A 123 6.44 -11.85 7.42
N SER A 124 7.09 -12.58 6.50
CA SER A 124 7.84 -11.94 5.41
C SER A 124 6.95 -11.07 4.54
N THR A 125 5.70 -11.49 4.29
CA THR A 125 4.76 -10.66 3.53
C THR A 125 4.44 -9.35 4.26
N LEU A 126 4.22 -9.40 5.58
CA LEU A 126 3.94 -8.21 6.38
C LEU A 126 5.11 -7.24 6.30
N ASN A 127 6.32 -7.75 6.54
CA ASN A 127 7.52 -6.94 6.61
C ASN A 127 7.82 -6.26 5.27
N THR A 128 7.72 -7.00 4.18
CA THR A 128 8.00 -6.49 2.83
C THR A 128 6.91 -5.53 2.35
N LEU A 129 5.65 -5.81 2.66
CA LEU A 129 4.57 -4.88 2.37
C LEU A 129 4.71 -3.56 3.14
N SER A 130 4.99 -3.62 4.43
CA SER A 130 5.24 -2.42 5.25
C SER A 130 6.44 -1.62 4.73
N ALA A 131 7.50 -2.29 4.26
CA ALA A 131 8.63 -1.60 3.64
C ALA A 131 8.20 -0.82 2.38
N ALA A 132 7.39 -1.42 1.51
CA ALA A 132 6.84 -0.75 0.34
C ALA A 132 5.93 0.44 0.70
N MET A 133 5.16 0.32 1.77
CA MET A 133 4.26 1.38 2.25
C MET A 133 4.99 2.64 2.73
N ASN A 134 6.21 2.51 3.23
CA ASN A 134 6.99 3.63 3.76
C ASN A 134 7.62 4.48 2.65
N ALA A 135 7.48 4.08 1.39
CA ALA A 135 8.04 4.79 0.26
C ALA A 135 7.63 6.26 0.21
N PRO A 136 6.34 6.65 0.28
CA PRO A 136 5.94 8.06 0.16
C PRO A 136 6.41 8.92 1.34
N ASP A 137 6.42 8.39 2.56
CA ASP A 137 6.88 9.13 3.74
C ASP A 137 8.40 9.40 3.68
N THR A 138 9.17 8.39 3.25
CA THR A 138 10.63 8.51 3.03
C THR A 138 10.93 9.58 2.00
N CYS A 139 10.20 9.49 0.90
CA CYS A 139 10.19 10.39 -0.23
C CYS A 139 9.87 11.84 0.17
N GLU A 140 8.75 12.07 0.84
CA GLU A 140 8.32 13.40 1.29
C GLU A 140 9.33 14.03 2.26
N THR A 141 9.91 13.21 3.15
CA THR A 141 10.98 13.66 4.06
C THR A 141 12.19 14.19 3.28
N GLY A 142 12.62 13.50 2.21
CA GLY A 142 13.74 13.93 1.37
C GLY A 142 13.53 15.30 0.71
N PHE A 143 12.32 15.56 0.20
CA PHE A 143 11.97 16.88 -0.34
C PHE A 143 11.96 17.97 0.74
N GLN A 144 11.41 17.67 1.92
CA GLN A 144 11.37 18.61 3.05
C GLN A 144 12.77 19.00 3.55
N GLU A 145 13.68 18.03 3.70
CA GLU A 145 15.06 18.27 4.13
C GLU A 145 15.82 19.19 3.17
N ARG A 146 15.53 19.07 1.86
CA ARG A 146 16.12 19.90 0.80
C ARG A 146 15.35 21.19 0.54
N LYS A 147 14.26 21.45 1.28
CA LYS A 147 13.37 22.61 1.11
C LYS A 147 12.84 22.73 -0.33
N ALA A 148 12.66 21.60 -0.99
CA ALA A 148 12.10 21.50 -2.33
C ALA A 148 10.60 21.17 -2.25
N VAL A 149 9.86 21.52 -3.30
CA VAL A 149 8.43 21.19 -3.39
C VAL A 149 8.30 19.75 -3.89
N SER A 150 7.65 18.88 -3.11
CA SER A 150 7.34 17.52 -3.53
C SER A 150 6.33 17.54 -4.69
N PRO A 151 6.68 17.01 -5.87
CA PRO A 151 5.82 17.02 -7.04
C PRO A 151 4.65 16.03 -6.95
N LEU A 152 4.74 15.05 -6.04
CA LEU A 152 3.78 13.95 -5.90
C LEU A 152 3.06 13.95 -4.55
N LYS A 153 3.19 15.03 -3.76
CA LYS A 153 2.64 15.13 -2.40
C LYS A 153 1.21 14.60 -2.28
N LYS A 154 0.35 14.90 -3.25
CA LYS A 154 -1.06 14.52 -3.24
C LYS A 154 -1.24 13.02 -3.52
N GLU A 155 -0.53 12.49 -4.51
CA GLU A 155 -0.54 11.08 -4.86
C GLU A 155 0.05 10.24 -3.71
N ASP A 156 1.15 10.70 -3.12
CA ASP A 156 1.83 10.12 -1.96
C ASP A 156 0.90 10.06 -0.75
N ASP A 157 0.20 11.16 -0.47
CA ASP A 157 -0.86 11.25 0.55
C ASP A 157 -2.06 10.31 0.30
N ASP A 158 -2.25 9.87 -0.95
CA ASP A 158 -3.28 8.90 -1.29
C ASP A 158 -2.72 7.47 -1.16
N PHE A 159 -1.39 7.26 -1.03
CA PHE A 159 -0.75 5.95 -0.88
C PHE A 159 -0.66 5.46 0.57
N THR A 160 -0.45 6.36 1.51
CA THR A 160 -0.44 6.11 2.96
C THR A 160 -1.83 6.22 3.61
#